data_AF-A0A6L8N4T5-F1
#
_entry.id   AF-A0A6L8N4T5-F1
#
_cell.length_a   1.000
_cell.length_b   1.000
_cell.length_c   1.000
_cell.angle_alpha   90.00
_cell.angle_beta   90.00
_cell.angle_gamma   90.00
#
_symmetry.space_group_name_H-M   'P 1'
#
loop_
_entity.id
_entity.type
_entity.pdbx_description
1 polymer ?
#
loop_
_entity_poly.entity_id
_entity_poly.type
_entity_poly.pdbx_seq_one_letter_code
_entity_poly.pdbx_strand_id
1 'polypeptide(L)'
;VLACDADVHAVARVTAVDQVELAGGGGTDMTVGIRRALAAQDPPNIVVVLTDGYTPWPPEPVSARLIAALIGQDAPEPPPWAETVRIPTTR
;
A
#
# COMPACT_ATOMS: atom_id res chain seq x y z
N VAL A 1 -4.76 1.76 -10.98
CA VAL A 1 -4.38 1.68 -9.56
C VAL A 1 -5.08 0.47 -8.97
N LEU A 2 -4.36 -0.43 -8.31
CA LEU A 2 -4.96 -1.61 -7.65
C LEU A 2 -4.98 -1.34 -6.15
N ALA A 3 -6.17 -1.38 -5.53
CA ALA A 3 -6.28 -1.44 -4.08
C ALA A 3 -6.29 -2.90 -3.66
N CYS A 4 -5.46 -3.25 -2.68
CA CYS A 4 -5.39 -4.59 -2.11
C CYS A 4 -5.63 -4.45 -0.61
N ASP A 5 -6.84 -4.75 -0.17
CA ASP A 5 -7.16 -4.86 1.25
C ASP A 5 -6.91 -6.30 1.74
N ALA A 6 -6.68 -6.44 3.04
CA ALA A 6 -6.11 -7.61 3.69
C ALA A 6 -7.08 -8.75 3.97
N ASP A 7 -8.34 -8.62 3.59
CA ASP A 7 -9.28 -9.73 3.61
C ASP A 7 -9.55 -10.26 2.19
N VAL A 8 -9.71 -11.56 2.12
CA VAL A 8 -9.77 -12.33 0.88
C VAL A 8 -10.88 -11.78 -0.03
N HIS A 9 -10.51 -11.45 -1.29
CA HIS A 9 -11.36 -11.04 -2.41
C HIS A 9 -11.70 -9.54 -2.57
N ALA A 10 -10.76 -8.74 -3.08
CA ALA A 10 -11.01 -7.91 -4.27
C ALA A 10 -9.72 -7.16 -4.64
N VAL A 11 -9.02 -7.62 -5.68
CA VAL A 11 -8.10 -6.73 -6.41
C VAL A 11 -8.99 -5.80 -7.23
N ALA A 12 -9.43 -4.70 -6.64
CA ALA A 12 -10.26 -3.72 -7.32
C ALA A 12 -9.36 -2.80 -8.15
N ARG A 13 -9.63 -2.74 -9.46
CA ARG A 13 -9.10 -1.69 -10.34
C ARG A 13 -9.79 -0.39 -9.94
N VAL A 14 -9.15 0.38 -9.08
CA VAL A 14 -9.66 1.65 -8.59
C VAL A 14 -9.42 2.71 -9.67
N THR A 15 -10.51 3.21 -10.25
CA THR A 15 -10.53 4.38 -11.15
C THR A 15 -11.12 5.64 -10.47
N ALA A 16 -11.59 5.53 -9.22
CA ALA A 16 -12.16 6.62 -8.43
C ALA A 16 -11.90 6.39 -6.92
N VAL A 17 -11.60 7.46 -6.19
CA VAL A 17 -11.09 7.46 -4.79
C VAL A 17 -12.14 7.00 -3.76
N ASP A 18 -13.42 6.98 -4.14
CA ASP A 18 -14.59 6.68 -3.31
C ASP A 18 -14.84 5.18 -3.07
N GLN A 19 -14.05 4.28 -3.67
CA GLN A 19 -14.27 2.82 -3.62
C GLN A 19 -13.35 2.08 -2.62
N VAL A 20 -12.63 2.78 -1.75
CA VAL A 20 -11.70 2.16 -0.79
C VAL A 20 -12.38 2.02 0.57
N GLU A 21 -12.95 0.86 0.87
CA GLU A 21 -13.23 0.48 2.25
C GLU A 21 -11.92 0.11 2.92
N LEU A 22 -11.45 0.97 3.82
CA LEU A 22 -10.24 0.75 4.61
C LEU A 22 -10.62 -0.14 5.81
N ALA A 23 -10.48 -1.45 5.70
CA ALA A 23 -10.56 -2.33 6.88
C ALA A 23 -9.26 -2.23 7.69
N GLY A 24 -9.10 -1.14 8.44
CA GLY A 24 -7.96 -0.91 9.33
C GLY A 24 -8.02 -1.78 10.59
N GLY A 25 -6.96 -2.56 10.84
CA GLY A 25 -6.72 -3.26 12.10
C GLY A 25 -5.24 -3.59 12.22
N GLY A 26 -4.47 -2.75 12.92
CA GLY A 26 -3.01 -2.78 12.97
C GLY A 26 -2.38 -4.18 13.06
N GLY A 27 -1.36 -4.43 12.22
CA GLY A 27 -0.67 -5.72 12.11
C GLY A 27 -0.69 -6.34 10.71
N THR A 28 -1.29 -5.68 9.72
CA THR A 28 -1.35 -6.18 8.35
C THR A 28 0.02 -6.22 7.68
N ASP A 29 0.37 -7.37 7.08
CA ASP A 29 1.56 -7.51 6.24
C ASP A 29 1.31 -7.03 4.81
N MET A 30 1.71 -5.79 4.51
CA MET A 30 1.63 -5.20 3.18
C MET A 30 2.50 -5.91 2.14
N THR A 31 3.50 -6.70 2.54
CA THR A 31 4.28 -7.52 1.60
C THR A 31 3.38 -8.47 0.82
N VAL A 32 2.35 -9.03 1.49
CA VAL A 32 1.37 -9.92 0.85
C VAL A 32 0.50 -9.17 -0.14
N GLY A 33 -0.03 -8.01 0.24
CA GLY A 33 -0.87 -7.18 -0.64
C GLY A 33 -0.12 -6.72 -1.90
N ILE A 34 1.11 -6.24 -1.73
CA ILE A 34 1.98 -5.81 -2.83
C ILE A 34 2.24 -6.98 -3.79
N ARG A 35 2.67 -8.15 -3.28
CA ARG A 35 2.94 -9.33 -4.11
C ARG A 35 1.69 -9.79 -4.85
N ARG A 36 0.52 -9.75 -4.22
CA ARG A 36 -0.75 -10.10 -4.88
C ARG A 36 -1.10 -9.13 -5.99
N ALA A 37 -0.93 -7.83 -5.79
CA ALA A 37 -1.15 -6.83 -6.85
C ALA A 37 -0.23 -7.06 -8.05
N LEU A 38 1.04 -7.40 -7.82
CA LEU A 38 2.04 -7.63 -8.87
C LEU A 38 1.91 -8.99 -9.56
N ALA A 39 1.20 -9.95 -8.94
CA ALA A 39 0.91 -11.26 -9.53
C ALA A 39 -0.38 -11.28 -10.37
N ALA A 40 -1.07 -10.14 -10.51
CA ALA A 40 -2.25 -10.03 -11.37
C ALA A 40 -1.90 -10.29 -12.85
N GLN A 41 -2.89 -10.71 -13.64
CA GLN A 41 -2.72 -10.96 -15.08
C GLN A 41 -2.20 -9.71 -15.82
N ASP A 42 -2.63 -8.52 -15.39
CA ASP A 42 -2.11 -7.23 -15.84
C ASP A 42 -1.59 -6.46 -14.61
N PRO A 43 -0.29 -6.57 -14.29
CA PRO A 43 0.26 -5.99 -13.07
C PRO A 43 0.40 -4.47 -13.19
N PRO A 44 0.20 -3.73 -12.09
CA PRO A 44 0.24 -2.28 -12.11
C PRO A 44 1.70 -1.77 -12.22
N ASN A 45 1.90 -0.66 -12.92
CA ASN A 45 3.19 0.04 -12.93
C ASN A 45 3.45 0.83 -11.62
N ILE A 46 2.38 1.17 -10.89
CA ILE A 46 2.45 1.95 -9.65
C ILE A 46 1.56 1.28 -8.59
N VAL A 47 2.13 1.05 -7.41
CA VAL A 47 1.42 0.58 -6.21
C VAL A 47 1.50 1.68 -5.15
N VAL A 48 0.35 2.12 -4.65
CA VAL A 48 0.27 3.09 -3.54
C VAL A 48 -0.22 2.37 -2.30
N VAL A 49 0.56 2.42 -1.22
CA VAL A 49 0.25 1.78 0.06
C VAL A 49 -0.10 2.88 1.06
N LEU A 50 -1.36 2.95 1.49
CA LEU A 50 -1.80 3.85 2.55
C LEU A 50 -1.69 3.10 3.87
N THR A 51 -0.83 3.58 4.78
CA THR A 51 -0.53 2.88 6.04
C THR A 51 -0.01 3.86 7.08
N ASP A 52 -0.12 3.50 8.36
CA ASP A 52 0.59 4.17 9.46
C ASP A 52 2.09 3.80 9.52
N GLY A 53 2.56 2.95 8.59
CA GLY A 53 3.95 2.54 8.45
C GLY A 53 4.32 1.32 9.30
N TYR A 54 3.44 0.84 10.18
CA TYR A 54 3.68 -0.32 11.04
C TYR A 54 3.32 -1.64 10.32
N THR A 55 4.01 -1.90 9.21
CA THR A 55 3.89 -3.10 8.40
C THR A 55 5.27 -3.58 7.96
N PRO A 56 5.49 -4.89 7.81
CA PRO A 56 6.57 -5.39 6.98
C PRO A 56 6.50 -4.81 5.56
N TRP A 57 7.67 -4.52 5.01
CA TRP A 57 7.86 -4.09 3.62
C TRP A 57 8.65 -5.16 2.86
N PRO A 58 8.54 -5.23 1.52
CA PRO A 58 9.44 -6.06 0.73
C PRO A 58 10.91 -5.74 1.06
N PRO A 59 11.79 -6.73 1.15
CA PRO A 59 13.20 -6.48 1.47
C PRO A 59 13.96 -5.82 0.30
N GLU A 60 13.48 -6.01 -0.92
CA GLU A 60 14.09 -5.53 -2.16
C GLU A 60 13.07 -4.77 -3.01
N PRO A 61 13.53 -3.89 -3.92
CA PRO A 61 12.67 -3.20 -4.87
C PRO A 61 11.79 -4.19 -5.66
N VAL A 62 10.54 -3.80 -5.87
CA VAL A 62 9.58 -4.58 -6.66
C VAL A 62 9.53 -4.08 -8.12
N SER A 63 8.88 -4.83 -9.01
CA SER A 63 8.78 -4.51 -10.44
C SER A 63 7.94 -3.26 -10.75
N ALA A 64 7.21 -2.73 -9.76
CA ALA A 64 6.44 -1.51 -9.86
C ALA A 64 7.06 -0.38 -9.03
N ARG A 65 6.76 0.87 -9.41
CA ARG A 65 7.01 2.01 -8.54
C ARG A 65 6.11 1.90 -7.32
N LEU A 66 6.71 1.78 -6.14
CA LEU A 66 5.99 1.68 -4.89
C LEU A 66 6.01 3.01 -4.14
N ILE A 67 4.82 3.53 -3.84
CA ILE A 67 4.63 4.77 -3.08
C ILE A 67 4.04 4.41 -1.72
N ALA A 68 4.82 4.63 -0.66
CA ALA A 68 4.37 4.53 0.72
C ALA A 68 3.73 5.87 1.14
N ALA A 69 2.41 5.90 1.17
CA ALA A 69 1.61 7.01 1.68
C ALA A 69 1.43 6.86 3.19
N LEU A 70 2.37 7.39 3.96
CA LEU A 70 2.43 7.27 5.41
C LEU A 70 1.47 8.24 6.10
N ILE A 71 0.53 7.72 6.86
CA ILE A 71 -0.49 8.49 7.58
C ILE A 71 -0.05 8.67 9.03
N GLY A 72 -0.06 9.91 9.50
CA GLY A 72 0.33 10.25 10.88
C GLY A 72 1.76 10.76 10.99
N GLN A 73 2.10 11.28 12.17
CA GLN A 73 3.35 12.01 12.40
C GLN A 73 4.55 11.06 12.65
N ASP A 74 4.31 9.93 13.32
CA ASP A 74 5.36 9.05 13.82
C ASP A 74 5.52 7.74 13.01
N ALA A 75 5.03 7.73 11.77
CA ALA A 75 5.12 6.55 10.91
C ALA A 75 6.59 6.15 10.67
N PRO A 76 6.97 4.87 10.92
CA PRO A 76 8.29 4.33 10.62
C PRO A 76 8.67 4.57 9.16
N GLU A 77 9.96 4.79 8.90
CA GLU A 77 10.45 4.97 7.52
C GLU A 77 10.41 3.63 6.76
N PRO A 78 9.81 3.58 5.57
CA PRO A 78 9.89 2.42 4.68
C PRO A 78 11.32 2.22 4.14
N PRO A 79 11.59 1.12 3.43
CA PRO A 79 12.85 0.94 2.73
C PRO A 79 13.16 2.11 1.79
N PRO A 80 14.44 2.53 1.66
CA PRO A 80 14.82 3.75 0.94
C PRO A 80 14.58 3.70 -0.57
N TRP A 81 14.30 2.52 -1.12
CA TRP A 81 13.94 2.36 -2.53
C TRP A 81 12.45 2.63 -2.79
N ALA A 82 11.61 2.64 -1.75
CA ALA A 82 10.22 3.03 -1.85
C ALA A 82 10.10 4.55 -1.82
N GLU A 83 9.21 5.10 -2.63
CA GLU A 83 8.93 6.53 -2.58
C GLU A 83 8.00 6.84 -1.41
N THR A 84 8.42 7.75 -0.54
CA THR A 84 7.63 8.10 0.66
C THR A 84 6.86 9.41 0.44
N VAL A 85 5.56 9.36 0.68
CA VAL A 85 4.69 10.54 0.80
C VAL A 85 4.11 10.57 2.21
N ARG A 86 4.31 11.66 2.94
CA ARG A 86 3.78 11.80 4.31
C ARG A 86 2.46 12.58 4.27
N ILE A 87 1.42 11.97 4.84
CA ILE A 87 0.06 12.51 4.92
C ILE A 87 -0.19 12.94 6.37
N PRO A 88 -0.21 14.26 6.64
CA PRO A 88 -0.54 14.75 7.97
C PRO A 88 -2.00 14.47 8.30
N THR A 89 -2.27 13.95 9.49
CA THR A 89 -3.62 13.87 10.04
C THR A 89 -4.08 15.28 10.41
N THR A 90 -4.86 15.91 9.54
CA THR A 90 -5.49 17.20 9.84
C THR A 90 -6.70 16.93 10.73
N ARG A 91 -6.84 17.67 11.84
CA ARG A 91 -8.05 17.68 12.68
C ARG A 91 -9.17 18.44 12.00
#